data_AF-A0A524G5Y0-F1
#
_entry.id   AF-A0A524G5Y0-F1
#
_cell.length_a   1.000
_cell.length_b   1.000
_cell.length_c   1.000
_cell.angle_alpha   90.00
_cell.angle_beta   90.00
_cell.angle_gamma   90.00
#
_symmetry.space_group_name_H-M   'P 1'
#
loop_
_entity.id
_entity.type
_entity.pdbx_description
1 polymer ?
#
loop_
_entity_poly.entity_id
_entity_poly.type
_entity_poly.pdbx_seq_one_letter_code
_entity_poly.pdbx_strand_id
1 'polypeptide(L)'
;MIPLTAVLSMAQFPFDFMPPPSWFPTTTQVLNALYALSIRGYLILVLVGLIIYVTGISDGLAKTLVIFGIATYILGPIIVNLFADFSAVEPVTPQSATSTWLDMFGMSDADMIYLIVWIGDIVVAVCCLAGAILYFTPTANDLTNRGKSLIIRALILAPVLVFFHVAPYII
;
A
#
# COMPACT_ATOMS: atom_id res chain seq x y z
N MET A 1 1.52 40.04 -48.20
CA MET A 1 1.91 38.61 -48.21
C MET A 1 2.66 38.35 -46.93
N ILE A 2 2.04 37.65 -45.97
CA ILE A 2 2.70 37.30 -44.72
C ILE A 2 3.76 36.24 -45.08
N PRO A 3 5.03 36.41 -44.69
CA PRO A 3 6.06 35.45 -45.03
C PRO A 3 5.70 34.07 -44.48
N LEU A 4 5.86 33.02 -45.29
CA LEU A 4 5.49 31.64 -44.96
C LEU A 4 6.17 31.15 -43.66
N THR A 5 7.33 31.72 -43.33
CA THR A 5 8.07 31.48 -42.09
C THR A 5 7.33 31.95 -40.84
N ALA A 6 6.55 33.04 -40.92
CA ALA A 6 5.74 33.54 -39.80
C ALA A 6 4.49 32.68 -39.56
N VAL A 7 3.99 31.99 -40.59
CA VAL A 7 2.89 31.02 -40.45
C VAL A 7 3.39 29.71 -39.82
N LEU A 8 4.62 29.28 -40.15
CA LEU A 8 5.27 28.12 -39.52
C LEU A 8 5.61 28.35 -38.04
N SER A 9 6.00 29.57 -37.65
CA SER A 9 6.24 29.90 -36.24
C SER A 9 4.96 30.02 -35.40
N MET A 10 3.81 30.23 -36.04
CA MET A 10 2.50 30.25 -35.37
C MET A 10 1.83 28.87 -35.30
N ALA A 11 2.35 27.89 -36.05
CA ALA A 11 1.95 26.48 -35.94
C ALA A 11 2.67 25.74 -34.80
N GLN A 12 3.70 26.34 -34.21
CA GLN A 12 4.29 25.86 -32.96
C GLN A 12 3.40 26.33 -31.81
N PHE A 13 2.82 25.37 -31.08
CA PHE A 13 2.20 25.65 -29.78
C PHE A 13 3.14 26.52 -28.95
N PRO A 14 2.66 27.53 -28.20
CA PRO A 14 3.51 28.50 -27.47
C PRO A 14 4.29 27.88 -26.29
N PHE A 15 4.33 26.55 -26.22
CA PHE A 15 5.10 25.77 -25.28
C PHE A 15 5.99 24.81 -26.08
N ASP A 16 7.04 25.31 -26.74
CA ASP A 16 8.22 24.48 -27.07
C ASP A 16 8.98 24.19 -25.76
N PHE A 17 8.31 23.47 -24.87
CA PHE A 17 8.95 22.89 -23.70
C PHE A 17 9.67 21.65 -24.18
N MET A 18 10.97 21.77 -24.46
CA MET A 18 11.81 20.60 -24.68
C MET A 18 12.08 20.00 -23.30
N PRO A 19 11.44 18.86 -22.95
CA PRO A 19 11.58 18.32 -21.61
C PRO A 19 13.03 17.88 -21.38
N PRO A 20 13.54 17.97 -20.14
CA PRO A 20 14.88 17.49 -19.81
C PRO A 20 15.08 16.04 -20.28
N PRO A 21 16.29 15.61 -20.66
CA PRO A 21 16.55 14.23 -21.08
C PRO A 21 16.14 13.19 -20.02
N SER A 22 16.12 13.58 -18.75
CA SER A 22 15.68 12.75 -17.63
C SER A 22 14.16 12.67 -17.47
N TRP A 23 13.38 13.53 -18.13
CA TRP A 23 11.93 13.63 -17.93
C TRP A 23 11.21 12.31 -18.16
N PHE A 24 11.39 11.73 -19.35
CA PHE A 24 10.78 10.44 -19.70
C PHE A 24 11.23 9.31 -18.79
N PRO A 25 12.53 9.03 -18.59
CA PRO A 25 12.93 7.92 -17.71
C PRO A 25 12.52 8.12 -16.25
N THR A 26 12.54 9.35 -15.72
CA THR A 26 12.09 9.63 -14.35
C THR A 26 10.57 9.49 -14.21
N THR A 27 9.79 10.01 -15.16
CA THR A 27 8.32 9.85 -15.14
C THR A 27 7.92 8.38 -15.28
N THR A 28 8.56 7.63 -16.19
CA THR A 28 8.38 6.17 -16.29
C THR A 28 8.67 5.47 -14.97
N GLN A 29 9.79 5.78 -14.32
CA GLN A 29 10.16 5.16 -13.05
C GLN A 29 9.14 5.47 -11.94
N VAL A 30 8.69 6.72 -11.83
CA VAL A 30 7.69 7.13 -10.84
C VAL A 30 6.35 6.46 -11.09
N LEU A 31 5.89 6.40 -12.35
CA LEU A 31 4.63 5.74 -12.70
C LEU A 31 4.71 4.24 -12.42
N ASN A 32 5.82 3.58 -12.75
CA ASN A 32 6.04 2.16 -12.40
C ASN A 32 6.04 1.93 -10.88
N ALA A 33 6.67 2.81 -10.11
CA ALA A 33 6.67 2.73 -8.65
C ALA A 33 5.25 2.90 -8.06
N LEU A 34 4.48 3.88 -8.55
CA LEU A 34 3.10 4.10 -8.13
C LEU A 34 2.18 2.94 -8.51
N TYR A 35 2.37 2.37 -9.70
CA TYR A 35 1.64 1.19 -10.14
C TYR A 35 1.97 -0.03 -9.28
N ALA A 36 3.26 -0.26 -9.01
CA ALA A 36 3.73 -1.34 -8.16
C ALA A 36 3.17 -1.19 -6.73
N LEU A 37 3.17 0.01 -6.18
CA LEU A 37 2.58 0.29 -4.87
C LEU A 37 1.06 0.08 -4.86
N SER A 38 0.39 0.38 -5.98
CA SER A 38 -1.06 0.16 -6.12
C SER A 38 -1.43 -1.32 -6.15
N ILE A 39 -0.70 -2.14 -6.90
CA ILE A 39 -1.01 -3.57 -7.07
C ILE A 39 -0.40 -4.46 -5.99
N ARG A 40 0.77 -4.10 -5.44
CA ARG A 40 1.49 -4.92 -4.46
C ARG A 40 1.44 -4.30 -3.07
N GLY A 41 1.58 -2.99 -2.98
CA GLY A 41 1.63 -2.24 -1.72
C GLY A 41 0.29 -2.12 -0.98
N TYR A 42 -0.85 -2.30 -1.66
CA TYR A 42 -2.16 -2.20 -1.00
C TYR A 42 -2.34 -3.20 0.15
N LEU A 43 -1.81 -4.41 -0.02
CA LEU A 43 -1.96 -5.48 0.96
C LEU A 43 -1.16 -5.18 2.24
N ILE A 44 0.00 -4.52 2.09
CA ILE A 44 0.77 -3.98 3.22
C ILE A 44 -0.07 -2.99 4.01
N LEU A 45 -0.70 -2.02 3.33
CA LEU A 45 -1.49 -0.98 3.98
C LEU A 45 -2.66 -1.58 4.76
N VAL A 46 -3.34 -2.58 4.17
CA VAL A 46 -4.43 -3.30 4.83
C VAL A 46 -3.93 -4.07 6.05
N LEU A 47 -2.86 -4.87 5.91
CA LEU A 47 -2.31 -5.66 7.01
C LEU A 47 -1.81 -4.78 8.16
N VAL A 48 -1.04 -3.74 7.86
CA VAL A 48 -0.55 -2.78 8.86
C VAL A 48 -1.73 -2.08 9.54
N GLY A 49 -2.76 -1.68 8.78
CA GLY A 49 -3.98 -1.11 9.34
C GLY A 49 -4.66 -2.06 10.34
N LEU A 50 -4.78 -3.34 10.01
CA LEU A 50 -5.35 -4.36 10.90
C LEU A 50 -4.47 -4.61 12.14
N ILE A 51 -3.14 -4.65 12.01
CA ILE A 51 -2.23 -4.78 13.14
C ILE A 51 -2.39 -3.59 14.11
N ILE A 52 -2.44 -2.37 13.57
CA ILE A 52 -2.66 -1.16 14.38
C ILE A 52 -4.03 -1.20 15.08
N TYR A 53 -5.07 -1.69 14.40
CA TYR A 53 -6.40 -1.85 15.01
C TYR A 53 -6.37 -2.73 16.26
N VAL A 54 -5.60 -3.82 16.22
CA VAL A 54 -5.48 -4.76 17.35
C VAL A 54 -4.82 -4.12 18.57
N THR A 55 -3.81 -3.28 18.36
CA THR A 55 -3.12 -2.59 19.46
C THR A 55 -4.02 -1.60 20.22
N GLY A 56 -5.13 -1.17 19.63
CA GLY A 56 -6.01 -0.14 20.19
C GLY A 56 -5.39 1.25 20.27
N ILE A 57 -4.27 1.49 19.56
CA ILE A 57 -3.59 2.79 19.53
C ILE A 57 -4.44 3.84 18.80
N SER A 58 -4.99 3.50 17.63
CA SER A 58 -5.83 4.42 16.85
C SER A 58 -6.74 3.67 15.87
N ASP A 59 -8.03 3.60 16.22
CA ASP A 59 -9.07 2.99 15.37
C ASP A 59 -9.31 3.80 14.08
N GLY A 60 -9.16 5.13 14.17
CA GLY A 60 -9.30 6.03 13.02
C GLY A 60 -8.19 5.79 11.99
N LEU A 61 -6.94 5.76 12.44
CA LEU A 61 -5.80 5.53 11.56
C LEU A 61 -5.87 4.13 10.92
N ALA A 62 -6.19 3.10 11.69
CA ALA A 62 -6.37 1.74 11.18
C ALA A 62 -7.40 1.67 10.04
N LYS A 63 -8.59 2.25 10.26
CA LYS A 63 -9.66 2.28 9.23
C LYS A 63 -9.22 3.05 8.00
N THR A 64 -8.58 4.20 8.19
CA THR A 64 -8.06 5.01 7.07
C THR A 64 -7.04 4.24 6.25
N LEU A 65 -6.10 3.51 6.88
CA LEU A 65 -5.13 2.69 6.15
C LEU A 65 -5.81 1.58 5.35
N VAL A 66 -6.79 0.89 5.92
CA VAL A 66 -7.52 -0.19 5.22
C VAL A 66 -8.32 0.37 4.04
N ILE A 67 -9.08 1.45 4.25
CA ILE A 67 -9.87 2.10 3.19
C ILE A 67 -8.94 2.63 2.09
N PHE A 68 -7.86 3.30 2.48
CA PHE A 68 -6.88 3.83 1.54
C PHE A 68 -6.18 2.72 0.77
N GLY A 69 -5.82 1.61 1.41
CA GLY A 69 -5.27 0.44 0.74
C GLY A 69 -6.22 -0.12 -0.32
N ILE A 70 -7.49 -0.35 0.04
CA ILE A 70 -8.51 -0.84 -0.90
C ILE A 70 -8.73 0.15 -2.06
N ALA A 71 -8.84 1.44 -1.75
CA ALA A 71 -9.00 2.49 -2.76
C ALA A 71 -7.78 2.55 -3.70
N THR A 72 -6.57 2.40 -3.17
CA THR A 72 -5.32 2.39 -3.93
C THR A 72 -5.24 1.18 -4.85
N TYR A 73 -5.72 0.01 -4.42
CA TYR A 73 -5.80 -1.18 -5.28
C TYR A 73 -6.74 -0.99 -6.47
N ILE A 74 -7.94 -0.42 -6.24
CA ILE A 74 -8.97 -0.27 -7.27
C ILE A 74 -8.67 0.92 -8.20
N LEU A 75 -8.38 2.08 -7.62
CA LEU A 75 -8.22 3.34 -8.36
C LEU A 75 -6.78 3.55 -8.84
N GLY A 76 -5.79 3.01 -8.15
CA GLY A 76 -4.38 3.24 -8.43
C GLY A 76 -3.97 2.89 -9.87
N PRO A 77 -4.25 1.67 -10.38
CA PRO A 77 -3.92 1.31 -11.76
C PRO A 77 -4.60 2.22 -12.79
N ILE A 78 -5.86 2.62 -12.54
CA ILE A 78 -6.63 3.50 -13.43
C ILE A 78 -5.98 4.90 -13.47
N ILE A 79 -5.68 5.45 -12.30
CA ILE A 79 -5.06 6.78 -12.17
C ILE A 79 -3.67 6.78 -12.81
N VAL A 80 -2.85 5.76 -12.56
CA VAL A 80 -1.49 5.68 -13.11
C VAL A 80 -1.51 5.55 -14.63
N ASN A 81 -2.39 4.72 -15.20
CA ASN A 81 -2.51 4.60 -16.65
C ASN A 81 -2.99 5.90 -17.29
N LEU A 82 -3.94 6.60 -16.65
CA LEU A 82 -4.38 7.92 -17.10
C LEU A 82 -3.20 8.92 -17.14
N PHE A 83 -2.33 8.92 -16.12
CA PHE A 83 -1.13 9.76 -16.12
C PHE A 83 -0.06 9.32 -17.13
N ALA A 84 0.06 8.03 -17.42
CA ALA A 84 0.93 7.53 -18.49
C ALA A 84 0.50 8.05 -19.86
N ASP A 85 -0.82 8.02 -20.15
CA ASP A 85 -1.40 8.55 -21.38
C ASP A 85 -1.16 10.08 -21.51
N PHE A 86 -1.33 10.84 -20.42
CA PHE A 86 -1.09 12.29 -20.43
C PHE A 86 0.39 12.66 -20.59
N SER A 87 1.31 11.79 -20.14
CA SER A 87 2.76 12.03 -20.22
C SER A 87 3.40 11.50 -21.51
N ALA A 88 2.61 10.88 -22.40
CA ALA A 88 3.07 10.21 -23.62
C ALA A 88 4.15 9.15 -23.34
N VAL A 89 4.09 8.53 -22.15
CA VAL A 89 4.96 7.43 -21.74
C VAL A 89 4.28 6.11 -22.08
N GLU A 90 5.06 5.07 -22.37
CA GLU A 90 4.51 3.73 -22.59
C GLU A 90 3.64 3.27 -21.40
N PRO A 91 2.51 2.57 -21.66
CA PRO A 91 1.62 2.11 -20.61
C PRO A 91 2.36 1.17 -19.65
N VAL A 92 2.11 1.37 -18.35
CA VAL A 92 2.79 0.63 -17.29
C VAL A 92 2.32 -0.82 -17.29
N THR A 93 3.26 -1.74 -17.42
CA THR A 93 2.98 -3.19 -17.41
C THR A 93 3.21 -3.81 -16.03
N PRO A 94 2.55 -4.92 -15.69
CA PRO A 94 2.84 -5.65 -14.45
C PRO A 94 4.30 -6.08 -14.32
N GLN A 95 4.96 -6.39 -15.43
CA GLN A 95 6.37 -6.82 -15.46
C GLN A 95 7.31 -5.67 -15.09
N SER A 96 7.13 -4.50 -15.70
CA SER A 96 7.96 -3.32 -15.42
C SER A 96 7.78 -2.80 -13.98
N ALA A 97 6.55 -2.87 -13.46
CA ALA A 97 6.28 -2.56 -12.06
C ALA A 97 6.93 -3.57 -11.10
N THR A 98 7.04 -4.84 -11.48
CA THR A 98 7.71 -5.87 -10.66
C THR A 98 9.21 -5.63 -10.55
N SER A 99 9.87 -5.28 -11.66
CA SER A 99 11.29 -4.93 -11.61
C SER A 99 11.53 -3.69 -10.75
N THR A 100 10.71 -2.64 -10.92
CA THR A 100 10.84 -1.42 -10.10
C THR A 100 10.59 -1.70 -8.62
N TRP A 101 9.65 -2.59 -8.28
CA TRP A 101 9.41 -3.01 -6.90
C TRP A 101 10.67 -3.65 -6.28
N LEU A 102 11.28 -4.59 -6.99
CA LEU A 102 12.49 -5.28 -6.55
C LEU A 102 13.67 -4.31 -6.42
N ASP A 103 13.82 -3.36 -7.34
CA ASP A 103 14.86 -2.34 -7.29
C ASP A 103 14.69 -1.40 -6.08
N MET A 104 13.44 -1.09 -5.70
CA MET A 104 13.14 -0.19 -4.59
C MET A 104 13.28 -0.85 -3.22
N PHE A 105 12.75 -2.06 -3.05
CA PHE A 105 12.66 -2.73 -1.75
C PHE A 105 13.68 -3.85 -1.56
N GLY A 106 14.32 -4.32 -2.63
CA GLY A 106 15.30 -5.41 -2.58
C GLY A 106 14.74 -6.77 -2.16
N MET A 107 13.41 -6.91 -2.09
CA MET A 107 12.74 -8.13 -1.64
C MET A 107 11.48 -8.41 -2.45
N SER A 108 11.11 -9.69 -2.55
CA SER A 108 9.87 -10.09 -3.20
C SER A 108 8.65 -9.63 -2.38
N ASP A 109 7.50 -9.55 -3.06
CA ASP A 109 6.22 -9.28 -2.41
C ASP A 109 5.87 -10.35 -1.38
N ALA A 110 6.17 -11.61 -1.66
CA ALA A 110 5.93 -12.72 -0.74
C ALA A 110 6.75 -12.58 0.55
N ASP A 111 8.05 -12.29 0.45
CA ASP A 111 8.93 -12.14 1.62
C ASP A 111 8.48 -11.00 2.53
N MET A 112 8.07 -9.89 1.93
CA MET A 112 7.59 -8.74 2.68
C MET A 112 6.26 -9.01 3.39
N ILE A 113 5.32 -9.69 2.71
CA ILE A 113 4.06 -10.11 3.33
C ILE A 113 4.34 -11.07 4.49
N TYR A 114 5.25 -12.03 4.30
CA TYR A 114 5.64 -12.97 5.34
C TYR A 114 6.22 -12.26 6.57
N LEU A 115 7.09 -11.27 6.36
CA LEU A 115 7.65 -10.45 7.44
C LEU A 115 6.55 -9.70 8.21
N ILE A 116 5.61 -9.07 7.50
CA ILE A 116 4.48 -8.35 8.13
C ILE A 116 3.58 -9.31 8.91
N VAL A 117 3.30 -10.49 8.35
CA VAL A 117 2.48 -11.52 9.01
C VAL A 117 3.15 -11.99 10.29
N TRP A 118 4.47 -12.22 10.26
CA TRP A 118 5.25 -12.59 11.45
C TRP A 118 5.22 -11.49 12.53
N ILE A 119 5.33 -10.21 12.14
CA ILE A 119 5.11 -9.08 13.08
C ILE A 119 3.68 -9.11 13.63
N GLY A 120 2.70 -9.39 12.78
CA GLY A 120 1.29 -9.53 13.15
C GLY A 120 1.09 -10.59 14.22
N ASP A 121 1.71 -11.76 14.09
CA ASP A 121 1.61 -12.85 15.07
C ASP A 121 2.17 -12.44 16.42
N ILE A 122 3.31 -11.75 16.44
CA ILE A 122 3.90 -11.21 17.67
C ILE A 122 2.92 -10.24 18.34
N VAL A 123 2.32 -9.32 17.57
CA VAL A 123 1.36 -8.36 18.11
C VAL A 123 0.11 -9.07 18.64
N VAL A 124 -0.43 -10.05 17.92
CA VAL A 124 -1.57 -10.85 18.38
C VAL A 124 -1.23 -11.58 19.68
N ALA A 125 -0.06 -12.22 19.77
CA ALA A 125 0.37 -12.92 20.97
C ALA A 125 0.52 -11.96 22.17
N VAL A 126 1.14 -10.79 21.96
CA VAL A 126 1.30 -9.76 22.98
C VAL A 126 -0.06 -9.21 23.43
N CYS A 127 -0.97 -8.90 22.51
CA CYS A 127 -2.30 -8.38 22.85
C CYS A 127 -3.17 -9.42 23.56
N CYS A 128 -3.09 -10.70 23.18
CA CYS A 128 -3.75 -11.79 23.89
C CYS A 128 -3.20 -11.97 25.31
N LEU A 129 -1.87 -11.98 25.48
CA LEU A 129 -1.22 -12.13 26.78
C LEU A 129 -1.52 -10.94 27.70
N ALA A 130 -1.32 -9.71 27.21
CA ALA A 130 -1.64 -8.49 27.95
C ALA A 130 -3.12 -8.42 28.29
N GLY A 131 -3.99 -8.77 27.33
CA GLY A 131 -5.43 -8.84 27.53
C GLY A 131 -5.83 -9.86 28.60
N ALA A 132 -5.21 -11.04 28.61
CA ALA A 132 -5.43 -12.07 29.61
C ALA A 132 -4.98 -11.61 31.01
N ILE A 133 -3.80 -11.02 31.12
CA ILE A 133 -3.29 -10.46 32.38
C ILE A 133 -4.26 -9.41 32.93
N LEU A 134 -4.71 -8.47 32.10
CA LEU A 134 -5.67 -7.44 32.49
C LEU A 134 -7.03 -8.01 32.88
N TYR A 135 -7.49 -9.07 32.19
CA TYR A 135 -8.75 -9.73 32.48
C TYR A 135 -8.73 -10.46 33.83
N PHE A 136 -7.62 -11.15 34.16
CA PHE A 136 -7.48 -11.92 35.39
C PHE A 136 -6.97 -11.11 36.59
N THR A 137 -6.61 -9.84 36.42
CA THR A 137 -6.20 -8.97 37.53
C THR A 137 -7.45 -8.33 38.16
N PRO A 138 -7.81 -8.67 39.43
CA PRO A 138 -9.12 -8.35 40.01
C PRO A 138 -9.24 -6.92 40.57
N THR A 139 -8.51 -5.95 40.02
CA THR A 139 -8.36 -4.62 40.64
C THR A 139 -9.40 -3.58 40.21
N ALA A 140 -10.07 -3.73 39.05
CA ALA A 140 -11.16 -2.87 38.61
C ALA A 140 -11.94 -3.46 37.41
N ASN A 141 -13.27 -3.27 37.36
CA ASN A 141 -14.12 -3.64 36.20
C ASN A 141 -13.63 -3.03 34.87
N ASP A 142 -12.96 -1.87 34.93
CA ASP A 142 -12.42 -1.17 33.76
C ASP A 142 -11.25 -1.95 33.11
N LEU A 143 -10.40 -2.57 33.92
CA LEU A 143 -9.29 -3.40 33.45
C LEU A 143 -9.81 -4.68 32.80
N THR A 144 -10.86 -5.28 33.38
CA THR A 144 -11.52 -6.46 32.82
C THR A 144 -12.11 -6.15 31.44
N ASN A 145 -12.77 -5.00 31.27
CA ASN A 145 -13.34 -4.58 29.99
C ASN A 145 -12.25 -4.30 28.94
N ARG A 146 -11.15 -3.65 29.34
CA ARG A 146 -10.02 -3.38 28.45
C ARG A 146 -9.30 -4.66 28.03
N GLY A 147 -9.13 -5.61 28.96
CA GLY A 147 -8.59 -6.94 28.68
C GLY A 147 -9.44 -7.71 27.66
N LYS A 148 -10.77 -7.76 27.86
CA LYS A 148 -11.70 -8.37 26.89
C LYS A 148 -11.58 -7.73 25.50
N SER A 149 -11.54 -6.40 25.42
CA SER A 149 -11.42 -5.69 24.15
C SER A 149 -10.13 -6.07 23.39
N LEU A 150 -8.99 -6.12 24.08
CA LEU A 150 -7.71 -6.54 23.47
C LEU A 150 -7.74 -7.98 22.96
N ILE A 151 -8.29 -8.92 23.76
CA ILE A 151 -8.43 -10.33 23.36
C ILE A 151 -9.32 -10.46 22.13
N ILE A 152 -10.48 -9.80 22.12
CA ILE A 152 -11.44 -9.88 21.00
C ILE A 152 -10.81 -9.31 19.72
N ARG A 153 -10.14 -8.15 19.81
CA ARG A 153 -9.47 -7.54 18.66
C ARG A 153 -8.36 -8.44 18.11
N ALA A 154 -7.55 -9.03 18.98
CA ALA A 154 -6.51 -9.99 18.58
C ALA A 154 -7.10 -11.24 17.90
N LEU A 155 -8.21 -11.77 18.42
CA LEU A 155 -8.94 -12.89 17.82
C LEU A 155 -9.55 -12.56 16.45
N ILE A 156 -9.87 -11.31 16.16
CA ILE A 156 -10.34 -10.89 14.82
C ILE A 156 -9.20 -10.93 13.80
N LEU A 157 -7.97 -10.58 14.20
CA LEU A 157 -6.81 -10.60 13.31
C LEU A 157 -6.26 -12.02 13.07
N ALA A 158 -6.37 -12.92 14.04
CA ALA A 158 -5.79 -14.26 13.96
C ALA A 158 -6.24 -15.06 12.71
N PRO A 159 -7.53 -15.14 12.32
CA PRO A 159 -7.95 -15.82 11.09
C PRO A 159 -7.34 -15.21 9.83
N VAL A 160 -7.15 -13.89 9.80
CA VAL A 160 -6.54 -13.18 8.66
C VAL A 160 -5.07 -13.59 8.53
N LEU A 161 -4.33 -13.62 9.65
CA LEU A 161 -2.93 -14.06 9.64
C LEU A 161 -2.80 -15.54 9.28
N VAL A 162 -3.68 -16.40 9.82
CA VAL A 162 -3.71 -17.83 9.46
C VAL A 162 -3.97 -18.03 7.97
N PHE A 163 -4.86 -17.24 7.36
CA PHE A 163 -5.07 -17.28 5.91
C PHE A 163 -3.76 -17.06 5.14
N PHE A 164 -2.92 -16.10 5.54
CA PHE A 164 -1.63 -15.86 4.88
C PHE A 164 -0.58 -16.95 5.12
N HIS A 165 -0.66 -17.67 6.25
CA HIS A 165 0.18 -18.86 6.47
C HIS A 165 -0.23 -20.05 5.63
N VAL A 166 -1.54 -20.20 5.38
CA VAL A 166 -2.08 -21.38 4.69
C VAL A 166 -2.16 -21.17 3.18
N ALA A 167 -2.39 -19.94 2.71
CA ALA A 167 -2.53 -19.61 1.30
C ALA A 167 -1.39 -20.15 0.41
N PRO A 168 -0.10 -20.11 0.81
CA PRO A 168 1.00 -20.68 0.02
C PRO A 168 0.93 -22.19 -0.19
N TYR A 169 0.12 -22.93 0.59
CA TYR A 169 -0.02 -24.38 0.49
C TYR A 169 -1.27 -24.82 -0.28
N ILE A 170 -2.22 -23.89 -0.52
CA ILE A 170 -3.49 -24.17 -1.21
C ILE A 170 -3.42 -23.76 -2.69
N ILE A 171 -2.55 -22.80 -3.03
CA ILE A 171 -2.37 -22.23 -4.36
C ILE A 171 -1.08 -22.79 -4.95
#